data_AF-A0A355WK16-F1
#
_entry.id   AF-A0A355WK16-F1
#
_cell.length_a   1.000
_cell.length_b   1.000
_cell.length_c   1.000
_cell.angle_alpha   90.00
_cell.angle_beta   90.00
_cell.angle_gamma   90.00
#
_symmetry.space_group_name_H-M   'P 1'
#
loop_
_entity.id
_entity.type
_entity.pdbx_description
1 polymer ?
#
loop_
_entity_poly.entity_id
_entity_poly.type
_entity_poly.pdbx_seq_one_letter_code
_entity_poly.pdbx_strand_id
1 'polypeptide(L)' 'MFDQAKSAIKSITELGVALLALAIVASLLVGPTNMSFLGDVTGNITALVSSLGSAGLSGLIALGVVLWLFQK' A
#
# COMPACT_ATOMS: atom_id res chain seq x y z
N MET A 1 -6.28 -9.14 25.87
CA MET A 1 -7.11 -9.33 24.64
C MET A 1 -6.83 -8.24 23.61
N PHE A 2 -6.83 -6.96 23.99
CA PHE A 2 -6.49 -5.85 23.09
C PHE A 2 -5.09 -5.97 22.47
N ASP A 3 -4.09 -6.39 23.25
CA ASP A 3 -2.72 -6.59 22.74
C ASP A 3 -2.60 -7.70 21.70
N GLN A 4 -3.39 -8.78 21.84
CA GLN A 4 -3.42 -9.86 20.85
C GLN A 4 -4.06 -9.39 19.54
N ALA A 5 -5.16 -8.62 19.62
CA ALA A 5 -5.79 -8.05 18.43
C ALA A 5 -4.85 -7.08 17.71
N LYS A 6 -4.16 -6.21 18.46
CA LYS A 6 -3.15 -5.30 17.91
C LYS A 6 -1.99 -6.05 17.24
N SER A 7 -1.50 -7.12 17.87
CA SER A 7 -0.46 -7.98 17.32
C SER A 7 -0.91 -8.66 16.01
N ALA A 8 -2.12 -9.23 15.99
CA ALA A 8 -2.68 -9.87 14.80
C ALA A 8 -2.82 -8.88 13.63
N ILE A 9 -3.33 -7.67 13.88
CA ILE A 9 -3.44 -6.63 12.85
C ILE A 9 -2.06 -6.24 12.32
N LYS A 10 -1.06 -6.09 13.20
CA LYS A 10 0.32 -5.78 12.80
C LYS A 10 0.89 -6.88 11.90
N SER A 11 0.78 -8.14 12.29
CA SER A 11 1.28 -9.27 11.51
C SER A 11 0.60 -9.42 10.15
N ILE A 12 -0.72 -9.24 10.08
CA ILE A 12 -1.46 -9.29 8.81
C ILE A 12 -1.09 -8.10 7.93
N THR A 13 -0.89 -6.91 8.51
CA THR A 13 -0.44 -5.72 7.77
C THR A 13 0.96 -5.94 7.20
N GLU A 14 1.90 -6.45 7.99
CA GLU A 14 3.25 -6.80 7.52
C GLU A 14 3.21 -7.83 6.40
N LEU A 15 2.38 -8.87 6.52
CA LEU A 15 2.16 -9.86 5.48
C LEU A 15 1.58 -9.20 4.20
N GLY A 16 0.58 -8.34 4.35
CA GLY A 16 -0.01 -7.60 3.25
C GLY A 16 0.99 -6.71 2.51
N VAL A 17 1.86 -6.00 3.25
CA VAL A 17 2.94 -5.19 2.66
C VAL A 17 3.97 -6.05 1.93
N ALA A 18 4.34 -7.21 2.48
CA ALA A 18 5.22 -8.17 1.80
C ALA A 18 4.58 -8.71 0.50
N LEU A 19 3.28 -9.01 0.53
CA LEU A 19 2.53 -9.43 -0.66
C LEU A 19 2.42 -8.31 -1.70
N LEU A 20 2.22 -7.05 -1.29
CA LEU A 20 2.26 -5.90 -2.20
C LEU A 20 3.62 -5.78 -2.90
N ALA A 21 4.72 -5.91 -2.15
CA ALA A 21 6.06 -5.88 -2.73
C ALA A 21 6.27 -7.00 -3.77
N LEU A 22 5.85 -8.23 -3.45
CA LEU A 22 5.88 -9.36 -4.38
C LEU A 22 5.04 -9.08 -5.63
N ALA A 23 3.83 -8.55 -5.46
CA ALA A 23 2.91 -8.24 -6.55
C ALA A 23 3.48 -7.17 -7.49
N ILE A 24 4.13 -6.14 -6.96
CA ILE A 24 4.79 -5.09 -7.78
C ILE A 24 5.88 -5.71 -8.66
N VAL A 25 6.77 -6.52 -8.08
CA VAL A 25 7.85 -7.16 -8.85
C VAL A 25 7.27 -8.08 -9.93
N ALA A 26 6.31 -8.93 -9.56
CA ALA A 26 5.68 -9.82 -10.52
C ALA A 26 4.89 -9.08 -11.61
N SER A 27 4.27 -7.93 -11.29
CA SER A 27 3.52 -7.09 -12.24
C SER A 27 4.45 -6.50 -13.30
N LEU A 28 5.67 -6.12 -12.88
CA LEU A 28 6.70 -5.62 -13.80
C LEU A 28 7.28 -6.71 -14.70
N LEU A 29 7.34 -7.97 -14.23
CA LEU A 29 7.89 -9.09 -15.01
C LEU A 29 6.90 -9.64 -16.04
N VAL A 30 5.65 -9.86 -15.64
CA VAL A 30 4.63 -10.54 -16.48
C VAL A 30 3.71 -9.53 -17.18
N GLY A 31 3.72 -8.28 -16.72
CA GLY A 31 2.79 -7.24 -17.17
C GLY A 31 1.44 -7.31 -16.43
N PRO A 32 0.80 -6.15 -16.16
CA PRO A 32 -0.39 -6.05 -15.31
C PRO A 32 -1.60 -6.83 -15.86
N THR A 33 -1.75 -6.92 -17.17
CA THR A 33 -2.87 -7.64 -17.83
C THR A 33 -2.84 -9.15 -17.62
N ASN A 34 -1.67 -9.72 -17.35
CA ASN A 34 -1.48 -11.17 -17.18
C ASN A 34 -1.62 -11.62 -15.72
N MET A 35 -1.83 -10.68 -14.78
CA MET A 35 -1.89 -10.95 -13.36
C MET A 35 -3.33 -11.04 -12.84
N SER A 36 -4.00 -12.17 -13.12
CA SER A 36 -5.41 -12.38 -12.73
C SER A 36 -5.63 -12.52 -11.21
N PHE A 37 -4.61 -12.91 -10.43
CA PHE A 37 -4.78 -13.22 -9.00
C PHE A 37 -4.55 -12.00 -8.08
N LEU A 38 -3.67 -11.08 -8.46
CA LEU A 38 -3.26 -9.95 -7.59
C LEU A 38 -3.78 -8.59 -8.10
N GLY A 39 -4.33 -8.52 -9.31
CA GLY A 39 -4.85 -7.30 -9.92
C GLY A 39 -3.76 -6.29 -10.30
N ASP A 40 -4.16 -5.07 -10.68
CA ASP A 40 -3.24 -3.98 -11.05
C ASP A 40 -2.72 -3.23 -9.81
N VAL A 41 -1.82 -3.88 -9.08
CA VAL A 41 -1.25 -3.32 -7.84
C VAL A 41 -0.44 -2.06 -8.12
N THR A 42 0.39 -2.08 -9.15
CA THR A 42 1.22 -0.93 -9.52
C THR A 42 0.36 0.26 -9.94
N GLY A 43 -0.67 0.05 -10.77
CA GLY A 43 -1.61 1.10 -11.16
C GLY A 43 -2.38 1.68 -9.97
N ASN A 44 -2.83 0.83 -9.03
CA ASN A 44 -3.50 1.29 -7.81
C ASN A 44 -2.61 2.21 -6.96
N ILE A 45 -1.33 1.87 -6.79
CA ILE A 45 -0.37 2.71 -6.05
C ILE A 45 -0.15 4.03 -6.79
N THR A 46 0.08 4.00 -8.10
CA THR A 46 0.28 5.21 -8.89
C THR A 46 -0.95 6.12 -8.88
N ALA A 47 -2.16 5.57 -8.95
CA ALA A 47 -3.40 6.33 -8.85
C ALA A 47 -3.56 7.00 -7.48
N LEU A 48 -3.18 6.30 -6.41
CA LEU A 48 -3.22 6.83 -5.05
C LEU A 48 -2.21 7.98 -4.87
N VAL A 49 -0.98 7.81 -5.36
CA VAL A 49 0.05 8.87 -5.37
C VAL A 49 -0.41 10.07 -6.21
N SER A 50 -0.98 9.83 -7.39
CA SER A 50 -1.51 10.89 -8.24
C SER A 50 -2.64 11.65 -7.54
N SER A 51 -3.55 10.95 -6.87
CA SER A 51 -4.66 11.57 -6.13
C SER A 51 -4.16 12.47 -5.00
N LEU A 52 -3.12 12.03 -4.28
CA LEU A 52 -2.49 12.83 -3.24
C LEU A 52 -1.77 14.06 -3.82
N GLY A 53 -1.08 13.91 -4.96
CA GLY A 53 -0.44 15.05 -5.65
C GLY A 53 -1.47 16.08 -6.17
N SER A 54 -2.57 15.61 -6.76
CA SER A 54 -3.64 16.46 -7.29
C SER A 54 -4.42 17.21 -6.20
N ALA A 55 -4.42 16.71 -4.97
CA ALA A 55 -5.06 17.37 -3.82
C ALA A 55 -4.24 18.56 -3.25
N GLY A 56 -3.04 18.83 -3.76
CA GLY A 56 -2.20 19.96 -3.35
C GLY A 56 -1.80 19.90 -1.87
N LEU A 57 -1.97 21.02 -1.14
CA LEU A 57 -1.60 21.10 0.28
C LEU A 57 -2.31 20.06 1.15
N SER A 58 -3.59 19.79 0.87
CA SER A 58 -4.36 18.80 1.62
C SER A 58 -3.82 17.37 1.44
N GLY A 59 -3.34 17.04 0.23
CA GLY A 59 -2.69 15.76 -0.03
C GLY A 59 -1.33 15.63 0.67
N LEU A 60 -0.56 16.71 0.76
CA LEU A 60 0.70 16.71 1.50
C LEU A 60 0.48 16.53 3.02
N ILE A 61 -0.56 17.15 3.58
CA ILE A 61 -0.95 16.93 4.98
C ILE A 61 -1.36 15.47 5.20
N ALA A 62 -2.19 14.91 4.31
CA ALA A 62 -2.60 13.51 4.38
C ALA A 62 -1.40 12.56 4.33
N LEU A 63 -0.45 12.79 3.42
CA LEU A 63 0.82 12.05 3.36
C LEU A 63 1.61 12.15 4.66
N GLY A 64 1.73 13.35 5.24
CA GLY A 64 2.42 13.57 6.51
C GLY A 64 1.81 12.76 7.66
N VAL A 65 0.48 12.72 7.76
CA VAL A 65 -0.22 11.91 8.76
C VAL A 65 0.03 10.42 8.54
N VAL A 66 -0.05 9.94 7.30
CA VAL A 66 0.23 8.53 6.97
C VAL A 66 1.66 8.14 7.37
N LEU A 67 2.66 8.94 6.98
CA LEU A 67 4.06 8.68 7.34
C LEU A 67 4.28 8.70 8.86
N TRP A 68 3.62 9.61 9.58
CA TRP A 68 3.70 9.66 11.04
C TRP A 68 3.13 8.40 11.70
N LEU A 69 2.05 7.83 11.15
CA LEU A 69 1.48 6.57 11.64
C LEU A 69 2.42 5.37 11.47
N PHE A 70 3.28 5.39 10.44
CA PHE A 70 4.29 4.35 10.21
C PHE A 70 5.60 4.56 10.99
N GLN A 71 5.82 5.72 11.62
CA GLN A 71 7.04 6.03 12.40
C GLN A 71 7.04 5.44 13.83
N LYS A 72 6.27 4.39 14.10
CA LYS A 72 6.16 3.77 15.43
C LYS A 72 6.38 2.26 15.43
#